data_AF-A0A954WD62-F1
#
_entry.id   AF-A0A954WD62-F1
#
_cell.length_a   1.000
_cell.length_b   1.000
_cell.length_c   1.000
_cell.angle_alpha   90.00
_cell.angle_beta   90.00
_cell.angle_gamma   90.00
#
_symmetry.space_group_name_H-M   'P 1'
#
loop_
_entity.id
_entity.type
_entity.pdbx_description
1 polymer ?
#
loop_
_entity_poly.entity_id
_entity_poly.type
_entity_poly.pdbx_seq_one_letter_code
_entity_poly.pdbx_strand_id
1 'polypeptide(L)'
;LDNRSDHEVRFPPQHDFKWTRTTRDMHHFGKHPHISIEDRVFVETIGGDLTVKIENNTDDGGGLYSEPVDNADQTLDDAEIYYAIVGNIIVLKVRPYQENEFRYIVYNEKIQQAKRIDSIQHACVLLPDDHGLIFPNGYYLQSGEYKTFELGLENLLFERQVKAPNGEDFLYMFYNRLSGVHVLLQYNLIEQRVGTPLVCNGATFFRGGELVCFRSQDEPQKHHAVQIWQTPYVGDDYVAPSDTDSLLYKIGNKEIVRGMAECHELLNLIEKEDSYANLYVDLVKLAGDVIDSYFWIDKEETANLKEPLAEIRQAAAAAVDEFEKVVRVRQNTNEQTRQVERATRELIASINHKRFENINEFVQSLAALRRTRGDIIALRDLRYVDATLVDTLEQQVADYTDKLAQRCVQFLLQADALAPYDAAIEKHKATIDSVQKVADAKKLEEQISDSASELEMLIEIVSNLKIDDATQRTTIIDNISAIFAKVNQARSALKARTKELMSVEGVAEFNSQMKLLNQAVVNYLDICDAPQ
;
A
#
# COMPACT_ATOMS: atom_id res chain seq x y z
N LEU A 1 -57.34 16.94 -1.67
CA LEU A 1 -56.49 17.16 -2.86
C LEU A 1 -56.48 15.84 -3.62
N ASP A 2 -56.73 15.87 -4.92
CA ASP A 2 -56.84 14.68 -5.78
C ASP A 2 -55.49 14.44 -6.48
N ASN A 3 -54.85 13.29 -6.25
CA ASN A 3 -53.49 12.94 -6.70
C ASN A 3 -53.39 12.62 -8.21
N ARG A 4 -54.28 13.17 -9.04
CA ARG A 4 -54.37 12.87 -10.49
C ARG A 4 -53.10 13.21 -11.26
N SER A 5 -52.33 14.21 -10.82
CA SER A 5 -51.09 14.67 -11.49
C SER A 5 -49.80 14.24 -10.78
N ASP A 6 -49.85 13.38 -9.75
CA ASP A 6 -48.63 12.94 -9.04
C ASP A 6 -47.60 12.29 -9.97
N HIS A 7 -48.06 11.63 -11.04
CA HIS A 7 -47.22 10.97 -12.03
C HIS A 7 -46.45 11.94 -12.96
N GLU A 8 -46.84 13.21 -12.99
CA GLU A 8 -46.20 14.29 -13.77
C GLU A 8 -44.98 14.87 -13.03
N VAL A 9 -44.94 14.76 -11.69
CA VAL A 9 -43.81 15.20 -10.87
C VAL A 9 -42.76 14.09 -10.82
N ARG A 10 -41.76 14.18 -11.69
CA ARG A 10 -40.61 13.26 -11.71
C ARG A 10 -39.33 14.02 -11.39
N PHE A 11 -38.59 13.50 -10.42
CA PHE A 11 -37.24 13.98 -10.16
C PHE A 11 -36.31 13.61 -11.31
N PRO A 12 -35.28 14.43 -11.59
CA PRO A 12 -34.21 14.06 -12.51
C PRO A 12 -33.47 12.80 -12.01
N PRO A 13 -32.59 12.19 -12.84
CA PRO A 13 -31.64 11.20 -12.37
C PRO A 13 -30.90 11.72 -11.13
N GLN A 14 -30.85 10.89 -10.09
CA GLN A 14 -30.19 11.25 -8.83
C GLN A 14 -28.68 11.04 -8.88
N HIS A 15 -28.23 10.25 -9.86
CA HIS A 15 -26.83 10.00 -10.16
C HIS A 15 -26.60 10.27 -11.64
N ASP A 16 -25.61 11.13 -11.94
CA ASP A 16 -25.21 11.44 -13.32
C ASP A 16 -24.24 10.39 -13.91
N PHE A 17 -23.90 9.37 -13.11
CA PHE A 17 -23.10 8.23 -13.51
C PHE A 17 -23.86 6.91 -13.28
N LYS A 18 -23.41 5.85 -13.95
CA LYS A 18 -23.99 4.52 -13.82
C LYS A 18 -23.15 3.65 -12.89
N TRP A 19 -23.84 2.94 -12.00
CA TRP A 19 -23.23 1.92 -11.15
C TRP A 19 -22.95 0.65 -11.94
N THR A 20 -21.69 0.21 -11.91
CA THR A 20 -21.24 -1.08 -12.43
C THR A 20 -21.10 -2.05 -11.27
N ARG A 21 -21.72 -3.23 -11.36
CA ARG A 21 -21.58 -4.28 -10.35
C ARG A 21 -20.26 -5.01 -10.57
N THR A 22 -19.55 -5.34 -9.49
CA THR A 22 -18.36 -6.18 -9.57
C THR A 22 -18.71 -7.60 -9.99
N THR A 23 -17.75 -8.26 -10.61
CA THR A 23 -17.89 -9.62 -11.16
C THR A 23 -16.75 -10.52 -10.69
N ARG A 24 -16.95 -11.83 -10.79
CA ARG A 24 -16.05 -12.83 -10.20
C ARG A 24 -14.64 -12.84 -10.82
N ASP A 25 -14.51 -12.42 -12.06
CA ASP A 25 -13.25 -12.22 -12.78
C ASP A 25 -12.39 -11.10 -12.19
N MET A 26 -12.99 -10.18 -11.45
CA MET A 26 -12.29 -9.13 -10.70
C MET A 26 -11.70 -9.64 -9.37
N HIS A 27 -11.94 -10.90 -8.99
CA HIS A 27 -11.48 -11.42 -7.70
C HIS A 27 -10.03 -11.89 -7.81
N HIS A 28 -9.18 -11.36 -6.93
CA HIS A 28 -7.82 -11.83 -6.72
C HIS A 28 -7.79 -12.71 -5.47
N PHE A 29 -7.43 -13.98 -5.66
CA PHE A 29 -7.37 -14.96 -4.58
C PHE A 29 -5.99 -14.99 -3.93
N GLY A 30 -5.96 -15.26 -2.63
CA GLY A 30 -4.74 -15.37 -1.83
C GLY A 30 -5.08 -15.51 -0.35
N LYS A 31 -4.17 -15.10 0.54
CA LYS A 31 -4.40 -15.13 2.00
C LYS A 31 -5.40 -14.04 2.44
N HIS A 32 -5.33 -12.89 1.79
CA HIS A 32 -6.22 -11.73 1.91
C HIS A 32 -6.83 -11.45 0.52
N PRO A 33 -7.81 -12.25 0.09
CA PRO A 33 -8.43 -12.07 -1.21
C PRO A 33 -9.19 -10.74 -1.28
N HIS A 34 -9.14 -10.08 -2.43
CA HIS A 34 -9.81 -8.79 -2.66
C HIS A 34 -10.39 -8.69 -4.08
N ILE A 35 -11.22 -7.68 -4.31
CA ILE A 35 -11.82 -7.38 -5.61
C ILE A 35 -11.07 -6.21 -6.25
N SER A 36 -10.52 -6.41 -7.45
CA SER A 36 -9.87 -5.37 -8.26
C SER A 36 -10.89 -4.54 -9.03
N ILE A 37 -10.90 -3.24 -8.80
CA ILE A 37 -11.70 -2.29 -9.58
C ILE A 37 -10.78 -1.69 -10.64
N GLU A 38 -10.85 -2.25 -11.85
CA GLU A 38 -10.05 -1.83 -13.02
C GLU A 38 -8.53 -1.77 -12.77
N ASP A 39 -7.99 -2.59 -11.86
CA ASP A 39 -6.59 -2.57 -11.41
C ASP A 39 -6.11 -1.22 -10.84
N ARG A 40 -7.06 -0.37 -10.41
CA ARG A 40 -6.82 0.96 -9.86
C ARG A 40 -6.97 1.02 -8.35
N VAL A 41 -7.95 0.29 -7.81
CA VAL A 41 -8.21 0.18 -6.37
C VAL A 41 -8.73 -1.22 -6.04
N PHE A 42 -8.36 -1.73 -4.88
CA PHE A 42 -8.73 -3.07 -4.44
C PHE A 42 -9.59 -2.96 -3.19
N VAL A 43 -10.70 -3.71 -3.14
CA VAL A 43 -11.66 -3.66 -2.04
C VAL A 43 -11.87 -5.05 -1.49
N GLU A 44 -11.83 -5.18 -0.17
CA GLU A 44 -12.17 -6.41 0.54
C GLU A 44 -13.11 -6.13 1.70
N THR A 45 -13.87 -7.15 2.10
CA THR A 45 -14.81 -7.11 3.23
C THR A 45 -14.58 -8.28 4.19
N ILE A 46 -13.41 -8.92 4.10
CA ILE A 46 -13.06 -10.13 4.82
C ILE A 46 -12.36 -9.82 6.14
N GLY A 47 -12.34 -10.79 7.06
CA GLY A 47 -11.50 -10.70 8.26
C GLY A 47 -11.99 -9.66 9.28
N GLY A 48 -13.27 -9.29 9.23
CA GLY A 48 -13.89 -8.37 10.19
C GLY A 48 -13.96 -6.92 9.75
N ASP A 49 -13.32 -6.54 8.64
CA ASP A 49 -13.29 -5.17 8.17
C ASP A 49 -13.63 -5.05 6.68
N LEU A 50 -14.16 -3.89 6.29
CA LEU A 50 -14.17 -3.38 4.93
C LEU A 50 -12.90 -2.56 4.74
N THR A 51 -12.06 -2.97 3.80
CA THR A 51 -10.74 -2.38 3.57
C THR A 51 -10.57 -1.97 2.11
N VAL A 52 -10.03 -0.77 1.88
CA VAL A 52 -9.68 -0.24 0.56
C VAL A 52 -8.15 -0.15 0.42
N LYS A 53 -7.58 -0.77 -0.61
CA LYS A 53 -6.14 -0.89 -0.86
C LYS A 53 -5.78 -0.34 -2.24
N ILE A 54 -4.51 0.02 -2.43
CA ILE A 54 -3.95 0.51 -3.71
C ILE A 54 -2.97 -0.46 -4.35
N GLU A 55 -2.54 -1.48 -3.62
CA GLU A 55 -1.61 -2.47 -4.11
C GLU A 55 -2.33 -3.81 -4.24
N ASN A 56 -2.04 -4.52 -5.33
CA ASN A 56 -2.48 -5.89 -5.52
C ASN A 56 -1.64 -6.84 -4.66
N ASN A 57 -1.85 -6.77 -3.34
CA ASN A 57 -1.15 -7.59 -2.37
C ASN A 57 -2.17 -8.42 -1.60
N THR A 58 -2.17 -9.73 -1.84
CA THR A 58 -3.03 -10.68 -1.13
C THR A 58 -2.33 -11.32 0.07
N ASP A 59 -1.09 -10.91 0.40
CA ASP A 59 -0.34 -11.42 1.56
C ASP A 59 -0.48 -10.54 2.81
N ASP A 60 -0.90 -9.28 2.66
CA ASP A 60 -1.08 -8.31 3.74
C ASP A 60 -2.51 -7.71 3.76
N GLY A 61 -3.02 -7.44 4.96
CA GLY A 61 -4.35 -6.88 5.21
C GLY A 61 -4.37 -5.35 5.29
N GLY A 62 -3.22 -4.67 5.33
CA GLY A 62 -3.17 -3.21 5.42
C GLY A 62 -3.82 -2.50 4.23
N GLY A 63 -4.67 -1.51 4.49
CA GLY A 63 -5.29 -0.65 3.48
C GLY A 63 -5.27 0.82 3.86
N LEU A 64 -5.57 1.70 2.90
CA LEU A 64 -5.66 3.15 3.09
C LEU A 64 -6.87 3.56 3.95
N TYR A 65 -7.89 2.70 3.97
CA TYR A 65 -9.13 2.90 4.70
C TYR A 65 -9.60 1.55 5.22
N SER A 66 -10.00 1.50 6.48
CA SER A 66 -10.60 0.32 7.10
C SER A 66 -11.72 0.74 8.03
N GLU A 67 -12.83 0.02 8.00
CA GLU A 67 -13.90 0.12 8.99
C GLU A 67 -14.52 -1.26 9.26
N PRO A 68 -14.98 -1.54 10.49
CA PRO A 68 -15.48 -2.86 10.84
C PRO A 68 -16.75 -3.23 10.07
N VAL A 69 -16.93 -4.53 9.84
CA VAL A 69 -18.17 -5.14 9.32
C VAL A 69 -18.86 -5.95 10.40
N ASP A 70 -20.18 -6.09 10.30
CA ASP A 70 -20.95 -6.82 11.32
C ASP A 70 -20.64 -8.32 11.32
N ASN A 71 -20.32 -8.91 10.16
CA ASN A 71 -20.03 -10.32 10.01
C ASN A 71 -18.59 -10.58 9.57
N ALA A 72 -17.74 -10.95 10.53
CA ALA A 72 -16.31 -11.17 10.28
C ALA A 72 -15.99 -12.40 9.43
N ASP A 73 -16.92 -13.37 9.35
CA ASP A 73 -16.74 -14.62 8.61
C ASP A 73 -17.21 -14.52 7.15
N GLN A 74 -17.62 -13.33 6.69
CA GLN A 74 -18.05 -13.14 5.30
C GLN A 74 -16.90 -13.35 4.30
N THR A 75 -17.25 -13.83 3.13
CA THR A 75 -16.36 -13.98 1.98
C THR A 75 -16.61 -12.88 0.95
N LEU A 76 -15.71 -12.74 -0.03
CA LEU A 76 -15.88 -11.75 -1.10
C LEU A 76 -17.18 -11.91 -1.91
N ASP A 77 -17.68 -13.13 -2.04
CA ASP A 77 -18.90 -13.42 -2.81
C ASP A 77 -20.18 -12.98 -2.04
N ASP A 78 -20.08 -12.75 -0.73
CA ASP A 78 -21.21 -12.43 0.14
C ASP A 78 -21.56 -10.93 0.15
N ALA A 79 -20.57 -10.07 -0.12
CA ALA A 79 -20.75 -8.62 -0.16
C ALA A 79 -21.25 -8.15 -1.54
N GLU A 80 -22.11 -7.13 -1.56
CA GLU A 80 -22.56 -6.49 -2.79
C GLU A 80 -21.77 -5.21 -3.05
N ILE A 81 -20.91 -5.24 -4.07
CA ILE A 81 -20.07 -4.12 -4.45
C ILE A 81 -20.46 -3.58 -5.83
N TYR A 82 -20.63 -2.27 -5.90
CA TYR A 82 -20.79 -1.51 -7.12
C TYR A 82 -19.77 -0.38 -7.15
N TYR A 83 -19.38 0.04 -8.35
CA TYR A 83 -18.45 1.15 -8.54
C TYR A 83 -18.90 2.05 -9.69
N ALA A 84 -18.40 3.28 -9.68
CA ALA A 84 -18.49 4.23 -10.79
C ALA A 84 -17.17 5.01 -10.88
N ILE A 85 -16.72 5.28 -12.10
CA ILE A 85 -15.45 5.97 -12.37
C ILE A 85 -15.76 7.35 -12.96
N VAL A 86 -15.22 8.38 -12.33
CA VAL A 86 -15.35 9.78 -12.74
C VAL A 86 -13.95 10.40 -12.74
N GLY A 87 -13.26 10.33 -13.88
CA GLY A 87 -11.86 10.74 -13.97
C GLY A 87 -10.96 9.91 -13.04
N ASN A 88 -10.27 10.58 -12.11
CA ASN A 88 -9.41 9.97 -11.09
C ASN A 88 -10.17 9.60 -9.79
N ILE A 89 -11.48 9.88 -9.75
CA ILE A 89 -12.36 9.56 -8.63
C ILE A 89 -13.05 8.22 -8.91
N ILE A 90 -12.96 7.29 -7.96
CA ILE A 90 -13.68 6.02 -7.97
C ILE A 90 -14.68 6.05 -6.82
N VAL A 91 -15.97 6.03 -7.16
CA VAL A 91 -17.06 5.96 -6.18
C VAL A 91 -17.42 4.49 -5.98
N LEU A 92 -17.36 4.02 -4.75
CA LEU A 92 -17.69 2.67 -4.33
C LEU A 92 -19.02 2.70 -3.55
N LYS A 93 -19.86 1.70 -3.83
CA LYS A 93 -21.09 1.42 -3.10
C LYS A 93 -21.02 -0.03 -2.63
N VAL A 94 -20.83 -0.22 -1.34
CA VAL A 94 -20.55 -1.53 -0.74
C VAL A 94 -21.62 -1.86 0.30
N ARG A 95 -22.27 -3.01 0.17
CA ARG A 95 -23.09 -3.59 1.25
C ARG A 95 -22.43 -4.87 1.73
N PRO A 96 -21.83 -4.85 2.94
CA PRO A 96 -21.34 -6.07 3.57
C PRO A 96 -22.47 -7.07 3.84
N TYR A 97 -22.10 -8.32 4.04
CA TYR A 97 -23.01 -9.43 4.26
C TYR A 97 -23.88 -9.21 5.49
N GLN A 98 -25.21 -9.41 5.33
CA GLN A 98 -26.23 -9.24 6.37
C GLN A 98 -26.35 -7.82 6.95
N GLU A 99 -25.68 -6.82 6.38
CA GLU A 99 -25.93 -5.42 6.70
C GLU A 99 -27.11 -4.87 5.88
N ASN A 100 -27.89 -3.97 6.49
CA ASN A 100 -29.07 -3.40 5.84
C ASN A 100 -28.73 -2.22 4.93
N GLU A 101 -27.66 -1.50 5.24
CA GLU A 101 -27.30 -0.25 4.57
C GLU A 101 -26.09 -0.43 3.64
N PHE A 102 -26.09 0.33 2.55
CA PHE A 102 -24.90 0.48 1.71
C PHE A 102 -23.99 1.57 2.29
N ARG A 103 -22.70 1.32 2.24
CA ARG A 103 -21.64 2.28 2.56
C ARG A 103 -21.12 2.88 1.28
N TYR A 104 -21.00 4.20 1.24
CA TYR A 104 -20.56 4.92 0.05
C TYR A 104 -19.18 5.51 0.30
N ILE A 105 -18.21 5.11 -0.50
CA ILE A 105 -16.80 5.48 -0.32
C ILE A 105 -16.29 6.10 -1.60
N VAL A 106 -15.66 7.27 -1.48
CA VAL A 106 -14.98 7.92 -2.60
C VAL A 106 -13.49 7.73 -2.42
N TYR A 107 -12.87 7.06 -3.39
CA TYR A 107 -11.43 6.94 -3.52
C TYR A 107 -10.91 7.91 -4.58
N ASN A 108 -9.85 8.64 -4.29
CA ASN A 108 -9.14 9.47 -5.26
C ASN A 108 -7.71 8.94 -5.46
N GLU A 109 -7.38 8.64 -6.71
CA GLU A 109 -6.08 8.05 -7.09
C GLU A 109 -4.91 9.00 -6.91
N LYS A 110 -5.13 10.30 -7.15
CA LYS A 110 -4.05 11.29 -7.15
C LYS A 110 -3.53 11.53 -5.74
N ILE A 111 -4.44 11.66 -4.77
CA ILE A 111 -4.05 11.83 -3.36
C ILE A 111 -3.99 10.49 -2.61
N GLN A 112 -4.34 9.37 -3.24
CA GLN A 112 -4.41 8.04 -2.65
C GLN A 112 -5.15 8.03 -1.31
N GLN A 113 -6.36 8.60 -1.27
CA GLN A 113 -7.21 8.63 -0.09
C GLN A 113 -8.59 8.10 -0.40
N ALA A 114 -9.16 7.36 0.54
CA ALA A 114 -10.55 6.93 0.51
C ALA A 114 -11.32 7.60 1.66
N LYS A 115 -12.54 8.09 1.39
CA LYS A 115 -13.42 8.73 2.37
C LYS A 115 -14.83 8.20 2.27
N ARG A 116 -15.46 7.91 3.41
CA ARG A 116 -16.88 7.55 3.49
C ARG A 116 -17.76 8.80 3.37
N ILE A 117 -18.70 8.78 2.42
CA ILE A 117 -19.60 9.88 2.07
C ILE A 117 -21.00 9.29 1.77
N ASP A 118 -21.74 8.98 2.83
CA ASP A 118 -23.03 8.29 2.72
C ASP A 118 -24.14 9.14 2.07
N SER A 119 -23.99 10.47 2.01
CA SER A 119 -24.95 11.35 1.32
C SER A 119 -25.07 11.07 -0.19
N ILE A 120 -24.07 10.41 -0.78
CA ILE A 120 -24.09 9.92 -2.16
C ILE A 120 -25.23 8.90 -2.37
N GLN A 121 -25.70 8.22 -1.32
CA GLN A 121 -26.83 7.30 -1.40
C GLN A 121 -28.05 7.92 -2.08
N HIS A 122 -28.36 9.17 -1.73
CA HIS A 122 -29.59 9.83 -2.14
C HIS A 122 -29.43 10.56 -3.46
N ALA A 123 -28.33 11.30 -3.63
CA ALA A 123 -28.02 12.01 -4.87
C ALA A 123 -26.52 12.32 -4.97
N CYS A 124 -25.96 12.19 -6.16
CA CYS A 124 -24.60 12.61 -6.48
C CYS A 124 -24.50 12.91 -7.98
N VAL A 125 -24.31 14.17 -8.34
CA VAL A 125 -24.28 14.65 -9.73
C VAL A 125 -22.91 15.21 -10.06
N LEU A 126 -22.61 15.33 -11.36
CA LEU A 126 -21.30 15.77 -11.82
C LEU A 126 -21.18 17.30 -11.76
N LEU A 127 -20.02 17.79 -11.32
CA LEU A 127 -19.62 19.18 -11.53
C LEU A 127 -19.29 19.41 -13.02
N PRO A 128 -19.43 20.65 -13.53
CA PRO A 128 -19.06 20.97 -14.91
C PRO A 128 -17.58 20.66 -15.19
N ASP A 129 -17.27 20.48 -16.48
CA ASP A 129 -15.91 20.26 -17.00
C ASP A 129 -15.15 19.14 -16.26
N ASP A 130 -15.87 18.09 -15.84
CA ASP A 130 -15.35 16.93 -15.12
C ASP A 130 -14.63 17.25 -13.79
N HIS A 131 -14.85 18.45 -13.23
CA HIS A 131 -14.18 18.93 -12.01
C HIS A 131 -14.41 18.04 -10.78
N GLY A 132 -15.47 17.22 -10.77
CA GLY A 132 -15.72 16.24 -9.72
C GLY A 132 -17.20 15.99 -9.47
N LEU A 133 -17.55 15.83 -8.19
CA LEU A 133 -18.85 15.40 -7.70
C LEU A 133 -19.46 16.46 -6.78
N ILE A 134 -20.78 16.61 -6.85
CA ILE A 134 -21.56 17.38 -5.88
C ILE A 134 -22.73 16.54 -5.36
N PHE A 135 -22.95 16.62 -4.06
CA PHE A 135 -23.95 15.85 -3.33
C PHE A 135 -24.62 16.73 -2.27
N PRO A 136 -25.75 16.33 -1.67
CA PRO A 136 -26.64 17.26 -0.98
C PRO A 136 -26.01 18.08 0.16
N ASN A 137 -24.97 17.56 0.81
CA ASN A 137 -24.28 18.20 1.90
C ASN A 137 -22.81 18.55 1.57
N GLY A 138 -22.39 18.55 0.31
CA GLY A 138 -20.99 18.84 -0.02
C GLY A 138 -20.56 18.59 -1.45
N TYR A 139 -19.26 18.63 -1.68
CA TYR A 139 -18.64 18.35 -2.97
C TYR A 139 -17.27 17.67 -2.80
N TYR A 140 -16.80 17.05 -3.88
CA TYR A 140 -15.50 16.40 -3.98
C TYR A 140 -14.89 16.69 -5.35
N LEU A 141 -13.71 17.30 -5.40
CA LEU A 141 -13.02 17.64 -6.66
C LEU A 141 -12.02 16.55 -7.10
N GLN A 142 -11.70 16.53 -8.40
CA GLN A 142 -10.61 15.68 -8.95
C GLN A 142 -9.27 15.97 -8.27
N SER A 143 -9.05 17.20 -7.79
CA SER A 143 -7.84 17.61 -7.06
C SER A 143 -7.74 17.04 -5.63
N GLY A 144 -8.77 16.30 -5.19
CA GLY A 144 -8.89 15.73 -3.84
C GLY A 144 -9.46 16.69 -2.80
N GLU A 145 -9.78 17.94 -3.17
CA GLU A 145 -10.49 18.85 -2.27
C GLU A 145 -11.88 18.30 -1.98
N TYR A 146 -12.20 18.24 -0.69
CA TYR A 146 -13.46 17.70 -0.20
C TYR A 146 -14.00 18.59 0.89
N LYS A 147 -15.27 18.94 0.80
CA LYS A 147 -15.95 19.73 1.82
C LYS A 147 -17.38 19.27 2.03
N THR A 148 -17.72 19.05 3.28
CA THR A 148 -19.09 18.83 3.74
C THR A 148 -19.58 19.98 4.60
N PHE A 149 -20.90 20.15 4.59
CA PHE A 149 -21.63 21.13 5.37
C PHE A 149 -22.54 20.39 6.36
N GLU A 150 -22.42 20.72 7.65
CA GLU A 150 -23.26 20.15 8.70
C GLU A 150 -24.65 20.81 8.69
N LEU A 151 -25.54 20.28 7.85
CA LEU A 151 -26.90 20.82 7.70
C LEU A 151 -27.93 20.13 8.61
N GLY A 152 -27.61 18.97 9.17
CA GLY A 152 -28.57 18.16 9.94
C GLY A 152 -29.75 17.65 9.10
N LEU A 153 -29.58 17.56 7.78
CA LEU A 153 -30.60 17.14 6.83
C LEU A 153 -30.14 15.86 6.12
N GLU A 154 -31.02 14.88 6.04
CA GLU A 154 -30.81 13.60 5.35
C GLU A 154 -31.80 13.44 4.20
N ASN A 155 -31.67 12.40 3.39
CA ASN A 155 -32.67 12.04 2.36
C ASN A 155 -33.00 13.17 1.35
N LEU A 156 -32.00 14.00 1.05
CA LEU A 156 -32.11 15.08 0.07
C LEU A 156 -31.93 14.52 -1.35
N LEU A 157 -32.90 14.79 -2.22
CA LEU A 157 -32.89 14.39 -3.63
C LEU A 157 -32.47 15.54 -4.51
N PHE A 158 -31.72 15.28 -5.57
CA PHE A 158 -31.43 16.25 -6.61
C PHE A 158 -32.72 16.66 -7.33
N GLU A 159 -32.96 17.97 -7.39
CA GLU A 159 -34.16 18.56 -7.98
C GLU A 159 -33.85 19.15 -9.36
N ARG A 160 -32.81 20.00 -9.47
CA ARG A 160 -32.37 20.62 -10.72
C ARG A 160 -31.03 21.34 -10.58
N GLN A 161 -30.46 21.65 -11.74
CA GLN A 161 -29.30 22.54 -11.90
C GLN A 161 -29.75 23.83 -12.62
N VAL A 162 -29.24 25.00 -12.18
CA VAL A 162 -29.41 26.29 -12.87
C VAL A 162 -28.04 26.82 -13.25
N LYS A 163 -27.84 27.16 -14.53
CA LYS A 163 -26.59 27.72 -15.05
C LYS A 163 -26.74 29.22 -15.20
N ALA A 164 -25.84 30.00 -14.61
CA ALA A 164 -25.83 31.45 -14.81
C ALA A 164 -25.24 31.79 -16.20
N PRO A 165 -25.71 32.87 -16.85
CA PRO A 165 -25.21 33.26 -18.17
C PRO A 165 -23.82 33.91 -18.14
N ASN A 166 -23.30 34.25 -16.95
CA ASN A 166 -21.89 34.63 -16.80
C ASN A 166 -20.95 33.46 -17.13
N GLY A 167 -21.44 32.21 -17.13
CA GLY A 167 -20.65 31.02 -17.48
C GLY A 167 -19.76 30.48 -16.36
N GLU A 168 -19.70 31.16 -15.22
CA GLU A 168 -18.90 30.75 -14.06
C GLU A 168 -19.75 30.11 -12.95
N ASP A 169 -21.01 30.53 -12.76
CA ASP A 169 -21.82 30.09 -11.62
C ASP A 169 -22.85 29.01 -11.98
N PHE A 170 -22.88 27.96 -11.16
CA PHE A 170 -23.81 26.84 -11.27
C PHE A 170 -24.52 26.66 -9.92
N LEU A 171 -25.85 26.60 -9.94
CA LEU A 171 -26.65 26.30 -8.75
C LEU A 171 -27.14 24.86 -8.81
N TYR A 172 -26.89 24.11 -7.75
CA TYR A 172 -27.47 22.78 -7.55
C TYR A 172 -28.52 22.86 -6.45
N MET A 173 -29.73 22.40 -6.76
CA MET A 173 -30.86 22.39 -5.84
C MET A 173 -31.15 20.95 -5.41
N PHE A 174 -31.15 20.73 -4.10
CA PHE A 174 -31.55 19.47 -3.48
C PHE A 174 -32.80 19.68 -2.64
N TYR A 175 -33.69 18.70 -2.58
CA TYR A 175 -35.00 18.79 -1.94
C TYR A 175 -35.28 17.56 -1.06
N ASN A 176 -35.69 17.81 0.18
CA ASN A 176 -36.15 16.78 1.09
C ASN A 176 -37.69 16.70 1.06
N ARG A 177 -38.21 15.55 0.65
CA ARG A 177 -39.65 15.32 0.46
C ARG A 177 -40.46 15.27 1.75
N LEU A 178 -39.83 14.92 2.87
CA LEU A 178 -40.50 14.76 4.17
C LEU A 178 -40.60 16.11 4.89
N SER A 179 -39.52 16.88 4.92
CA SER A 179 -39.47 18.18 5.59
C SER A 179 -39.85 19.36 4.70
N GLY A 180 -39.87 19.17 3.37
CA GLY A 180 -40.09 20.26 2.41
C GLY A 180 -38.93 21.26 2.36
N VAL A 181 -37.74 20.87 2.81
CA VAL A 181 -36.56 21.74 2.85
C VAL A 181 -35.76 21.60 1.54
N HIS A 182 -35.38 22.73 0.96
CA HIS A 182 -34.43 22.85 -0.13
C HIS A 182 -33.04 23.25 0.39
N VAL A 183 -32.01 22.68 -0.22
CA VAL A 183 -30.60 23.06 -0.04
C VAL A 183 -30.07 23.51 -1.39
N LEU A 184 -29.61 24.76 -1.45
CA LEU A 184 -29.05 25.39 -2.64
C LEU A 184 -27.53 25.48 -2.47
N LEU A 185 -26.80 24.82 -3.37
CA LEU A 185 -25.33 24.83 -3.42
C LEU A 185 -24.87 25.58 -4.67
N GLN A 186 -24.27 26.75 -4.48
CA GLN A 186 -23.65 27.53 -5.56
C GLN A 186 -22.21 27.09 -5.74
N TYR A 187 -21.90 26.60 -6.94
CA TYR A 187 -20.57 26.22 -7.38
C TYR A 187 -20.04 27.27 -8.36
N ASN A 188 -18.83 27.76 -8.11
CA ASN A 188 -18.11 28.64 -9.03
C ASN A 188 -17.06 27.84 -9.80
N LEU A 189 -17.08 27.93 -11.14
CA LEU A 189 -16.21 27.18 -12.04
C LEU A 189 -14.74 27.60 -11.91
N ILE A 190 -14.48 28.91 -11.78
CA ILE A 190 -13.12 29.46 -11.72
C ILE A 190 -12.48 29.10 -10.39
N GLU A 191 -13.13 29.43 -9.28
CA GLU A 191 -12.63 29.13 -7.93
C GLU A 191 -12.69 27.63 -7.59
N GLN A 192 -13.36 26.83 -8.43
CA GLN A 192 -13.67 25.42 -8.23
C GLN A 192 -14.30 25.12 -6.85
N ARG A 193 -15.11 26.05 -6.33
CA ARG A 193 -15.55 26.01 -4.94
C ARG A 193 -17.06 26.10 -4.80
N VAL A 194 -17.61 25.39 -3.81
CA VAL A 194 -18.99 25.59 -3.37
C VAL A 194 -19.05 26.63 -2.23
N GLY A 195 -19.90 27.63 -2.43
CA GLY A 195 -20.20 28.66 -1.43
C GLY A 195 -20.95 28.13 -0.21
N THR A 196 -21.34 29.02 0.71
CA THR A 196 -22.14 28.64 1.88
C THR A 196 -23.53 28.16 1.43
N PRO A 197 -24.00 26.97 1.85
CA PRO A 197 -25.30 26.45 1.45
C PRO A 197 -26.44 27.37 1.89
N LEU A 198 -27.39 27.60 0.99
CA LEU A 198 -28.61 28.30 1.31
C LEU A 198 -29.74 27.29 1.56
N VAL A 199 -30.08 27.11 2.84
CA VAL A 199 -31.20 26.26 3.27
C VAL A 199 -32.48 27.08 3.32
N CYS A 200 -33.56 26.58 2.71
CA CYS A 200 -34.87 27.25 2.70
C CYS A 200 -36.02 26.24 2.51
N ASN A 201 -37.28 26.63 2.69
CA ASN A 201 -38.47 25.80 2.44
C ASN A 201 -39.17 26.18 1.12
N GLY A 202 -38.66 27.20 0.44
CA GLY A 202 -39.11 27.64 -0.87
C GLY A 202 -38.16 28.68 -1.43
N ALA A 203 -37.92 28.59 -2.74
CA ALA A 203 -37.07 29.52 -3.47
C ALA A 203 -37.70 29.88 -4.81
N THR A 204 -37.60 31.14 -5.21
CA THR A 204 -37.99 31.59 -6.55
C THR A 204 -36.97 32.57 -7.11
N PHE A 205 -36.80 32.54 -8.43
CA PHE A 205 -35.85 33.36 -9.18
C PHE A 205 -36.61 34.42 -9.98
N PHE A 206 -36.11 35.65 -9.95
CA PHE A 206 -36.62 36.76 -10.77
C PHE A 206 -35.66 37.06 -11.93
N ARG A 207 -36.19 37.75 -12.94
CA ARG A 207 -35.48 38.00 -14.19
C ARG A 207 -34.19 38.80 -14.01
N GLY A 208 -34.11 39.66 -13.00
CA GLY A 208 -32.95 40.49 -12.67
C GLY A 208 -31.91 39.79 -11.80
N GLY A 209 -32.07 38.49 -11.53
CA GLY A 209 -31.14 37.72 -10.70
C GLY A 209 -31.48 37.75 -9.21
N GLU A 210 -32.62 38.33 -8.82
CA GLU A 210 -33.07 38.27 -7.43
C GLU A 210 -33.55 36.86 -7.08
N LEU A 211 -32.93 36.26 -6.06
CA LEU A 211 -33.36 35.00 -5.45
C LEU A 211 -34.10 35.33 -4.16
N VAL A 212 -35.37 34.94 -4.11
CA VAL A 212 -36.22 35.12 -2.93
C VAL A 212 -36.37 33.77 -2.24
N CYS A 213 -35.91 33.68 -1.00
CA CYS A 213 -35.94 32.47 -0.19
C CYS A 213 -36.83 32.64 1.04
N PHE A 214 -37.66 31.64 1.27
CA PHE A 214 -38.54 31.54 2.42
C PHE A 214 -38.02 30.47 3.38
N ARG A 215 -37.96 30.77 4.67
CA ARG A 215 -37.69 29.78 5.73
C ARG A 215 -38.93 29.64 6.61
N SER A 216 -39.44 28.43 6.74
CA SER A 216 -40.49 28.15 7.72
C SER A 216 -39.91 28.13 9.12
N GLN A 217 -40.75 28.41 10.11
CA GLN A 217 -40.44 28.13 11.51
C GLN A 217 -41.18 26.85 11.93
N ASP A 218 -40.68 26.19 12.97
CA ASP A 218 -41.28 24.97 13.50
C ASP A 218 -42.69 25.21 14.04
N GLU A 219 -42.95 26.40 14.59
CA GLU A 219 -44.27 26.81 15.05
C GLU A 219 -45.01 27.67 14.00
N PRO A 220 -46.31 27.45 13.78
CA PRO A 220 -47.13 28.31 12.92
C PRO A 220 -47.13 29.77 13.41
N GLN A 221 -46.84 30.71 12.51
CA GLN A 221 -46.79 32.14 12.82
C GLN A 221 -47.56 32.97 11.78
N LYS A 222 -47.95 34.20 12.15
CA LYS A 222 -48.67 35.13 11.26
C LYS A 222 -47.74 35.90 10.31
N HIS A 223 -46.48 36.05 10.67
CA HIS A 223 -45.49 36.81 9.93
C HIS A 223 -44.28 35.94 9.68
N HIS A 224 -43.81 35.90 8.44
CA HIS A 224 -42.62 35.15 8.05
C HIS A 224 -41.59 36.08 7.45
N ALA A 225 -40.34 35.95 7.87
CA ALA A 225 -39.23 36.65 7.25
C ALA A 225 -38.88 35.98 5.92
N VAL A 226 -38.65 36.80 4.91
CA VAL A 226 -38.20 36.38 3.57
C VAL A 226 -36.83 37.00 3.34
N GLN A 227 -35.90 36.23 2.79
CA GLN A 227 -34.57 36.69 2.44
C GLN A 227 -34.49 36.93 0.94
N ILE A 228 -33.89 38.05 0.54
CA ILE A 228 -33.68 38.41 -0.87
C ILE A 228 -32.18 38.50 -1.10
N TRP A 229 -31.69 37.75 -2.08
CA TRP A 229 -30.30 37.72 -2.48
C TRP A 229 -30.18 38.23 -3.92
N GLN A 230 -29.19 39.05 -4.20
CA GLN A 230 -28.79 39.33 -5.58
C GLN A 230 -27.86 38.22 -6.04
N THR A 231 -28.23 37.53 -7.11
CA THR A 231 -27.51 36.35 -7.62
C THR A 231 -27.21 36.48 -9.12
N PRO A 232 -26.27 35.69 -9.65
CA PRO A 232 -25.97 35.68 -11.10
C PRO A 232 -27.01 34.90 -11.93
N TYR A 233 -28.00 34.27 -11.30
CA TYR A 233 -29.03 33.45 -11.97
C TYR A 233 -30.18 34.30 -12.51
N VAL A 234 -29.95 34.93 -13.65
CA VAL A 234 -30.90 35.80 -14.34
C VAL A 234 -31.77 35.03 -15.35
N GLY A 235 -32.83 35.66 -15.85
CA GLY A 235 -33.68 35.07 -16.89
C GLY A 235 -33.02 35.07 -18.27
N ASP A 236 -33.51 34.22 -19.18
CA ASP A 236 -32.94 34.04 -20.54
C ASP A 236 -32.85 35.34 -21.36
N ASP A 237 -33.72 36.31 -21.09
CA ASP A 237 -33.78 37.61 -21.79
C ASP A 237 -32.91 38.71 -21.13
N TYR A 238 -32.17 38.40 -20.06
CA TYR A 238 -31.34 39.39 -19.36
C TYR A 238 -30.02 39.64 -20.09
N VAL A 239 -29.80 40.89 -20.48
CA VAL A 239 -28.56 41.35 -21.12
C VAL A 239 -27.79 42.21 -20.13
N ALA A 240 -26.63 41.73 -19.68
CA ALA A 240 -25.74 42.54 -18.85
C ALA A 240 -25.13 43.69 -19.67
N PRO A 241 -24.96 44.89 -19.11
CA PRO A 241 -24.20 45.97 -19.76
C PRO A 241 -22.75 45.53 -19.96
N SER A 242 -22.23 45.59 -21.19
CA SER A 242 -20.86 45.18 -21.52
C SER A 242 -20.24 46.11 -22.56
N ASP A 243 -18.92 46.32 -22.46
CA ASP A 243 -18.14 47.02 -23.48
C ASP A 243 -17.92 46.11 -24.70
N THR A 244 -18.62 46.42 -25.79
CA THR A 244 -18.64 45.59 -27.00
C THR A 244 -17.38 45.71 -27.86
N ASP A 245 -16.53 46.72 -27.62
CA ASP A 245 -15.39 47.02 -28.48
C ASP A 245 -14.11 46.28 -28.06
N SER A 246 -14.08 45.76 -26.83
CA SER A 246 -12.94 45.04 -26.27
C SER A 246 -12.67 43.68 -26.95
N LEU A 247 -11.40 43.25 -26.95
CA LEU A 247 -11.05 41.90 -27.41
C LEU A 247 -11.72 40.82 -26.56
N LEU A 248 -11.80 41.02 -25.24
CA LEU A 248 -12.44 40.10 -24.30
C LEU A 248 -13.91 39.85 -24.66
N TYR A 249 -14.63 40.90 -25.07
CA TYR A 249 -16.01 40.77 -25.55
C TYR A 249 -16.11 39.92 -26.82
N LYS A 250 -15.16 40.07 -27.75
CA LYS A 250 -15.11 39.30 -29.00
C LYS A 250 -14.79 37.82 -28.79
N ILE A 251 -14.00 37.49 -27.77
CA ILE A 251 -13.70 36.10 -27.37
C ILE A 251 -14.95 35.45 -26.77
N GLY A 252 -15.66 36.20 -25.92
CA GLY A 252 -16.88 35.76 -25.26
C GLY A 252 -16.63 35.20 -23.87
N ASN A 253 -17.58 35.46 -22.95
CA ASN A 253 -17.36 35.22 -21.52
C ASN A 253 -17.10 33.74 -21.20
N LYS A 254 -17.83 32.82 -21.84
CA LYS A 254 -17.68 31.38 -21.60
C LYS A 254 -16.26 30.87 -21.90
N GLU A 255 -15.65 31.34 -22.99
CA GLU A 255 -14.29 30.95 -23.38
C GLU A 255 -13.25 31.51 -22.40
N ILE A 256 -13.42 32.76 -21.96
CA ILE A 256 -12.54 33.39 -20.95
C ILE A 256 -12.64 32.66 -19.62
N VAL A 257 -13.87 32.41 -19.15
CA VAL A 257 -14.14 31.72 -17.88
C VAL A 257 -13.53 30.32 -17.88
N ARG A 258 -13.63 29.58 -18.98
CA ARG A 258 -13.01 28.26 -19.10
C ARG A 258 -11.48 28.34 -19.01
N GLY A 259 -10.86 29.26 -19.74
CA GLY A 259 -9.41 29.47 -19.65
C GLY A 259 -8.95 29.92 -18.25
N MET A 260 -9.73 30.76 -17.58
CA MET A 260 -9.47 31.15 -16.19
C MET A 260 -9.62 29.99 -15.21
N ALA A 261 -10.61 29.12 -15.40
CA ALA A 261 -10.81 27.94 -14.56
C ALA A 261 -9.66 26.93 -14.71
N GLU A 262 -9.22 26.63 -15.94
CA GLU A 262 -8.08 25.73 -16.18
C GLU A 262 -6.75 26.34 -15.65
N CYS A 263 -6.57 27.66 -15.76
CA CYS A 263 -5.45 28.36 -15.10
C CYS A 263 -5.54 28.28 -13.57
N HIS A 264 -6.73 28.38 -12.98
CA HIS A 264 -6.91 28.27 -11.54
C HIS A 264 -6.67 26.83 -11.04
N GLU A 265 -7.06 25.82 -11.82
CA GLU A 265 -6.70 24.43 -11.55
C GLU A 265 -5.17 24.25 -11.52
N LEU A 266 -4.45 24.87 -12.45
CA LEU A 266 -2.99 24.84 -12.44
C LEU A 266 -2.41 25.47 -11.17
N LEU A 267 -2.95 26.61 -10.72
CA LEU A 267 -2.55 27.22 -9.44
C LEU A 267 -2.81 26.29 -8.26
N ASN A 268 -3.99 25.65 -8.23
CA ASN A 268 -4.34 24.69 -7.19
C ASN A 268 -3.41 23.46 -7.19
N LEU A 269 -2.95 23.00 -8.36
CA LEU A 269 -1.97 21.92 -8.46
C LEU A 269 -0.59 22.36 -7.96
N ILE A 270 -0.13 23.58 -8.26
CA ILE A 270 1.16 24.10 -7.78
C ILE A 270 1.24 24.11 -6.24
N GLU A 271 0.10 24.32 -5.57
CA GLU A 271 0.04 24.29 -4.09
C GLU A 271 -0.03 22.88 -3.48
N LYS A 272 -0.12 21.82 -4.29
CA LYS A 272 -0.15 20.44 -3.78
C LYS A 272 1.22 19.97 -3.33
N GLU A 273 1.21 19.09 -2.34
CA GLU A 273 2.41 18.41 -1.86
C GLU A 273 2.89 17.33 -2.84
N ASP A 274 4.17 16.96 -2.73
CA ASP A 274 4.83 15.85 -3.44
C ASP A 274 4.16 14.48 -3.24
N SER A 275 3.21 14.35 -2.32
CA SER A 275 2.39 13.14 -2.14
C SER A 275 1.35 12.96 -3.27
N TYR A 276 1.08 14.00 -4.04
CA TYR A 276 0.18 13.95 -5.19
C TYR A 276 0.80 13.15 -6.36
N ALA A 277 0.13 12.09 -6.77
CA ALA A 277 0.62 11.18 -7.80
C ALA A 277 0.69 11.88 -9.17
N ASN A 278 1.86 11.80 -9.81
CA ASN A 278 2.15 12.39 -11.13
C ASN A 278 2.02 13.93 -11.18
N LEU A 279 2.18 14.63 -10.04
CA LEU A 279 2.01 16.08 -9.95
C LEU A 279 2.71 16.86 -11.07
N TYR A 280 4.02 16.67 -11.25
CA TYR A 280 4.78 17.39 -12.28
C TYR A 280 4.37 17.02 -13.70
N VAL A 281 3.96 15.77 -13.95
CA VAL A 281 3.44 15.34 -15.25
C VAL A 281 2.13 16.05 -15.56
N ASP A 282 1.23 16.14 -14.58
CA ASP A 282 -0.03 16.86 -14.72
C ASP A 282 0.18 18.37 -14.90
N LEU A 283 1.14 18.97 -14.18
CA LEU A 283 1.50 20.39 -14.37
C LEU A 283 2.01 20.67 -15.80
N VAL A 284 2.89 19.80 -16.33
CA VAL A 284 3.39 19.94 -17.70
C VAL A 284 2.24 19.82 -18.70
N LYS A 285 1.37 18.82 -18.50
CA LYS A 285 0.24 18.55 -19.38
C LYS A 285 -0.76 19.71 -19.35
N LEU A 286 -1.25 20.10 -18.18
CA LEU A 286 -2.26 21.14 -18.04
C LEU A 286 -1.76 22.50 -18.55
N ALA A 287 -0.52 22.89 -18.19
CA ALA A 287 0.06 24.12 -18.72
C ALA A 287 0.22 24.08 -20.25
N GLY A 288 0.56 22.92 -20.81
CA GLY A 288 0.61 22.71 -22.26
C GLY A 288 -0.77 22.80 -22.92
N ASP A 289 -1.74 22.07 -22.39
CA ASP A 289 -3.12 22.03 -22.88
C ASP A 289 -3.74 23.43 -22.89
N VAL A 290 -3.52 24.23 -21.84
CA VAL A 290 -3.99 25.62 -21.77
C VAL A 290 -3.29 26.51 -22.81
N ILE A 291 -1.97 26.42 -22.98
CA ILE A 291 -1.23 27.20 -23.99
C ILE A 291 -1.73 26.88 -25.41
N ASP A 292 -2.05 25.62 -25.68
CA ASP A 292 -2.39 25.14 -27.02
C ASP A 292 -3.89 25.31 -27.35
N SER A 293 -4.76 25.34 -26.34
CA SER A 293 -6.23 25.41 -26.52
C SER A 293 -6.74 26.82 -26.80
N TYR A 294 -6.12 27.86 -26.23
CA TYR A 294 -6.64 29.22 -26.28
C TYR A 294 -5.83 30.12 -27.23
N PHE A 295 -6.37 30.37 -28.43
CA PHE A 295 -5.74 31.23 -29.45
C PHE A 295 -5.45 32.68 -29.02
N TRP A 296 -6.06 33.13 -27.92
CA TRP A 296 -5.93 34.49 -27.41
C TRP A 296 -4.87 34.62 -26.32
N ILE A 297 -4.32 33.51 -25.83
CA ILE A 297 -3.54 33.48 -24.59
C ILE A 297 -2.19 34.20 -24.65
N ASP A 298 -1.70 34.51 -25.86
CA ASP A 298 -0.46 35.22 -26.13
C ASP A 298 -0.64 36.72 -26.42
N LYS A 299 -1.87 37.23 -26.33
CA LYS A 299 -2.18 38.63 -26.67
C LYS A 299 -1.95 39.55 -25.48
N GLU A 300 -1.51 40.77 -25.76
CA GLU A 300 -1.24 41.80 -24.74
C GLU A 300 -2.53 42.23 -24.02
N GLU A 301 -3.65 42.32 -24.75
CA GLU A 301 -4.95 42.69 -24.19
C GLU A 301 -5.54 41.64 -23.23
N THR A 302 -4.99 40.42 -23.23
CA THR A 302 -5.29 39.34 -22.28
C THR A 302 -4.12 39.06 -21.34
N ALA A 303 -3.21 40.03 -21.19
CA ALA A 303 -2.03 39.98 -20.31
C ALA A 303 -1.02 38.85 -20.60
N ASN A 304 -0.98 38.33 -21.84
CA ASN A 304 0.00 37.34 -22.32
C ASN A 304 0.26 36.18 -21.33
N LEU A 305 -0.82 35.50 -20.91
CA LEU A 305 -0.74 34.37 -19.96
C LEU A 305 0.15 33.22 -20.46
N LYS A 306 0.43 33.15 -21.76
CA LYS A 306 1.34 32.16 -22.35
C LYS A 306 2.72 32.17 -21.72
N GLU A 307 3.25 33.34 -21.37
CA GLU A 307 4.59 33.49 -20.82
C GLU A 307 4.75 32.79 -19.45
N PRO A 308 3.97 33.13 -18.40
CA PRO A 308 4.07 32.43 -17.11
C PRO A 308 3.70 30.95 -17.22
N LEU A 309 2.72 30.56 -18.06
CA LEU A 309 2.39 29.15 -18.28
C LEU A 309 3.55 28.36 -18.89
N ALA A 310 4.29 28.96 -19.82
CA ALA A 310 5.45 28.31 -20.44
C ALA A 310 6.59 28.12 -19.43
N GLU A 311 6.81 29.10 -18.54
CA GLU A 311 7.77 28.98 -17.45
C GLU A 311 7.39 27.87 -16.47
N ILE A 312 6.12 27.80 -16.05
CA ILE A 312 5.60 26.72 -15.19
C ILE A 312 5.83 25.36 -15.86
N ARG A 313 5.47 25.23 -17.14
CA ARG A 313 5.66 23.98 -17.90
C ARG A 313 7.13 23.57 -17.95
N GLN A 314 8.05 24.52 -18.19
CA GLN A 314 9.48 24.24 -18.25
C GLN A 314 10.04 23.83 -16.89
N ALA A 315 9.64 24.52 -15.80
CA ALA A 315 10.06 24.19 -14.45
C ALA A 315 9.55 22.80 -14.03
N ALA A 316 8.28 22.49 -14.29
CA ALA A 316 7.69 21.19 -14.02
C ALA A 316 8.39 20.08 -14.83
N ALA A 317 8.65 20.29 -16.12
CA ALA A 317 9.33 19.31 -16.98
C ALA A 317 10.74 18.99 -16.47
N ALA A 318 11.49 19.98 -16.00
CA ALA A 318 12.81 19.76 -15.39
C ALA A 318 12.73 18.96 -14.08
N ALA A 319 11.62 19.08 -13.34
CA ALA A 319 11.40 18.38 -12.08
C ALA A 319 10.91 16.94 -12.27
N VAL A 320 10.24 16.59 -13.39
CA VAL A 320 9.70 15.24 -13.64
C VAL A 320 10.77 14.16 -13.46
N ASP A 321 11.93 14.30 -14.13
CA ASP A 321 12.99 13.29 -14.10
C ASP A 321 13.55 13.07 -12.69
N GLU A 322 13.63 14.12 -11.88
CA GLU A 322 14.15 14.01 -10.52
C GLU A 322 13.08 13.46 -9.57
N PHE A 323 11.83 13.86 -9.75
CA PHE A 323 10.70 13.35 -8.98
C PHE A 323 10.47 11.86 -9.22
N GLU A 324 10.52 11.38 -10.47
CA GLU A 324 10.40 9.95 -10.76
C GLU A 324 11.48 9.11 -10.07
N LYS A 325 12.72 9.63 -9.97
CA LYS A 325 13.79 8.96 -9.19
C LYS A 325 13.45 8.93 -7.71
N VAL A 326 12.98 10.03 -7.15
CA VAL A 326 12.59 10.10 -5.72
C VAL A 326 11.45 9.15 -5.41
N VAL A 327 10.40 9.12 -6.23
CA VAL A 327 9.27 8.19 -6.08
C VAL A 327 9.73 6.75 -6.15
N ARG A 328 10.58 6.40 -7.14
CA ARG A 328 11.12 5.05 -7.28
C ARG A 328 11.98 4.63 -6.08
N VAL A 329 12.80 5.53 -5.55
CA VAL A 329 13.60 5.27 -4.34
C VAL A 329 12.69 5.06 -3.13
N ARG A 330 11.66 5.91 -2.94
CA ARG A 330 10.67 5.73 -1.85
C ARG A 330 9.94 4.39 -1.95
N GLN A 331 9.48 4.00 -3.14
CA GLN A 331 8.79 2.73 -3.37
C GLN A 331 9.70 1.53 -3.03
N ASN A 332 10.93 1.54 -3.54
CA ASN A 332 11.89 0.46 -3.26
C ASN A 332 12.24 0.39 -1.77
N THR A 333 12.46 1.53 -1.11
CA THR A 333 12.70 1.57 0.35
C THR A 333 11.51 0.99 1.11
N ASN A 334 10.27 1.38 0.78
CA ASN A 334 9.08 0.87 1.43
C ASN A 334 8.90 -0.65 1.23
N GLU A 335 9.15 -1.15 0.01
CA GLU A 335 9.06 -2.58 -0.29
C GLU A 335 10.09 -3.39 0.53
N GLN A 336 11.34 -2.93 0.57
CA GLN A 336 12.39 -3.55 1.37
C GLN A 336 12.06 -3.50 2.87
N THR A 337 11.57 -2.36 3.37
CA THR A 337 11.15 -2.23 4.77
C THR A 337 10.01 -3.20 5.11
N ARG A 338 8.98 -3.32 4.27
CA ARG A 338 7.88 -4.27 4.48
C ARG A 338 8.35 -5.73 4.43
N GLN A 339 9.27 -6.06 3.55
CA GLN A 339 9.83 -7.41 3.47
C GLN A 339 10.56 -7.80 4.75
N VAL A 340 11.42 -6.91 5.26
CA VAL A 340 12.16 -7.13 6.52
C VAL A 340 11.20 -7.16 7.71
N GLU A 341 10.19 -6.29 7.75
CA GLU A 341 9.16 -6.30 8.79
C GLU A 341 8.39 -7.62 8.81
N ARG A 342 7.93 -8.11 7.64
CA ARG A 342 7.23 -9.40 7.52
C ARG A 342 8.11 -10.56 8.01
N ALA A 343 9.36 -10.63 7.53
CA ALA A 343 10.31 -11.66 7.95
C ALA A 343 10.58 -11.61 9.47
N THR A 344 10.64 -10.41 10.05
CA THR A 344 10.81 -10.22 11.50
C THR A 344 9.62 -10.76 12.28
N ARG A 345 8.38 -10.42 11.86
CA ARG A 345 7.15 -10.91 12.49
C ARG A 345 7.03 -12.44 12.40
N GLU A 346 7.30 -13.02 11.25
CA GLU A 346 7.26 -14.47 11.03
C GLU A 346 8.30 -15.21 11.88
N LEU A 347 9.53 -14.68 11.94
CA LEU A 347 10.58 -15.25 12.78
C LEU A 347 10.19 -15.23 14.26
N ILE A 348 9.72 -14.10 14.77
CA ILE A 348 9.26 -13.96 16.16
C ILE A 348 8.11 -14.92 16.45
N ALA A 349 7.12 -15.01 15.56
CA ALA A 349 6.01 -15.93 15.70
C ALA A 349 6.49 -17.38 15.74
N SER A 350 7.43 -17.77 14.86
CA SER A 350 8.00 -19.12 14.84
C SER A 350 8.70 -19.45 16.16
N ILE A 351 9.49 -18.52 16.72
CA ILE A 351 10.21 -18.69 17.99
C ILE A 351 9.25 -18.86 19.16
N ASN A 352 8.14 -18.11 19.16
CA ASN A 352 7.13 -18.20 20.22
C ASN A 352 6.40 -19.56 20.24
N HIS A 353 6.20 -20.19 19.08
CA HIS A 353 5.50 -21.48 18.97
C HIS A 353 6.44 -22.69 19.03
N LYS A 354 7.76 -22.47 18.86
CA LYS A 354 8.74 -23.55 18.88
C LYS A 354 8.93 -24.08 20.31
N ARG A 355 8.85 -25.41 20.45
CA ARG A 355 9.36 -26.10 21.63
C ARG A 355 10.85 -26.30 21.43
N PHE A 356 11.65 -25.76 22.34
CA PHE A 356 13.09 -25.89 22.30
C PHE A 356 13.50 -27.12 23.10
N GLU A 357 13.63 -28.25 22.41
CA GLU A 357 13.95 -29.56 23.02
C GLU A 357 15.44 -29.90 22.89
N ASN A 358 16.12 -29.30 21.92
CA ASN A 358 17.55 -29.44 21.72
C ASN A 358 18.23 -28.06 21.63
N ILE A 359 19.54 -28.04 21.91
CA ILE A 359 20.33 -26.81 21.88
C ILE A 359 20.48 -26.22 20.46
N ASN A 360 20.42 -27.05 19.41
CA ASN A 360 20.55 -26.61 18.02
C ASN A 360 19.40 -25.69 17.61
N GLU A 361 18.20 -25.92 18.12
CA GLU A 361 17.05 -25.04 17.90
C GLU A 361 17.27 -23.64 18.47
N PHE A 362 17.91 -23.53 19.64
CA PHE A 362 18.28 -22.24 20.22
C PHE A 362 19.33 -21.53 19.36
N VAL A 363 20.40 -22.25 18.98
CA VAL A 363 21.48 -21.71 18.14
C VAL A 363 20.95 -21.21 16.80
N GLN A 364 20.14 -22.01 16.09
CA GLN A 364 19.54 -21.63 14.82
C GLN A 364 18.64 -20.38 14.95
N SER A 365 17.84 -20.31 16.00
CA SER A 365 16.90 -19.20 16.22
C SER A 365 17.64 -17.91 16.62
N LEU A 366 18.68 -18.00 17.44
CA LEU A 366 19.54 -16.86 17.78
C LEU A 366 20.35 -16.37 16.57
N ALA A 367 20.86 -17.29 15.75
CA ALA A 367 21.53 -16.95 14.50
C ALA A 367 20.58 -16.25 13.51
N ALA A 368 19.34 -16.72 13.40
CA ALA A 368 18.30 -16.09 12.58
C ALA A 368 17.98 -14.67 13.09
N LEU A 369 17.75 -14.48 14.39
CA LEU A 369 17.52 -13.16 14.98
C LEU A 369 18.70 -12.22 14.75
N ARG A 370 19.95 -12.70 14.84
CA ARG A 370 21.15 -11.92 14.55
C ARG A 370 21.21 -11.46 13.09
N ARG A 371 20.85 -12.34 12.14
CA ARG A 371 20.77 -11.98 10.71
C ARG A 371 19.68 -10.93 10.46
N THR A 372 18.47 -11.19 10.95
CA THR A 372 17.34 -10.25 10.81
C THR A 372 17.65 -8.89 11.43
N ARG A 373 18.33 -8.84 12.58
CA ARG A 373 18.80 -7.58 13.15
C ARG A 373 19.79 -6.85 12.21
N GLY A 374 20.68 -7.58 11.56
CA GLY A 374 21.57 -7.02 10.54
C GLY A 374 20.80 -6.43 9.36
N ASP A 375 19.77 -7.14 8.87
CA ASP A 375 18.90 -6.66 7.80
C ASP A 375 18.13 -5.39 8.22
N ILE A 376 17.61 -5.34 9.45
CA ILE A 376 16.95 -4.14 10.02
C ILE A 376 17.93 -2.96 10.07
N ILE A 377 19.17 -3.18 10.51
CA ILE A 377 20.18 -2.11 10.56
C ILE A 377 20.52 -1.61 9.15
N ALA A 378 20.61 -2.51 8.16
CA ALA A 378 20.85 -2.14 6.77
C ALA A 378 19.75 -1.24 6.18
N LEU A 379 18.50 -1.34 6.68
CA LEU A 379 17.44 -0.41 6.28
C LEU A 379 17.76 1.05 6.62
N ARG A 380 18.58 1.33 7.65
CA ARG A 380 18.99 2.71 8.00
C ARG A 380 19.81 3.39 6.90
N ASP A 381 20.46 2.62 6.04
CA ASP A 381 21.25 3.16 4.92
C ASP A 381 20.36 3.55 3.72
N LEU A 382 19.08 3.15 3.73
CA LEU A 382 18.13 3.47 2.67
C LEU A 382 17.60 4.90 2.83
N ARG A 383 17.51 5.62 1.70
CA ARG A 383 16.91 6.96 1.68
C ARG A 383 15.40 6.88 1.90
N TYR A 384 14.87 7.85 2.65
CA TYR A 384 13.45 7.99 3.00
C TYR A 384 12.88 6.86 3.87
N VAL A 385 13.73 6.09 4.55
CA VAL A 385 13.28 5.07 5.50
C VAL A 385 12.62 5.71 6.73
N ASP A 386 11.59 5.06 7.26
CA ASP A 386 11.01 5.43 8.55
C ASP A 386 11.95 4.97 9.68
N ALA A 387 12.73 5.91 10.22
CA ALA A 387 13.64 5.65 11.31
C ALA A 387 12.93 5.14 12.57
N THR A 388 11.70 5.60 12.84
CA THR A 388 10.95 5.20 14.05
C THR A 388 10.48 3.75 13.97
N LEU A 389 10.06 3.30 12.79
CA LEU A 389 9.72 1.91 12.53
C LEU A 389 10.96 1.00 12.66
N VAL A 390 12.08 1.41 12.07
CA VAL A 390 13.35 0.66 12.15
C VAL A 390 13.82 0.51 13.60
N ASP A 391 13.77 1.58 14.39
CA ASP A 391 14.14 1.53 15.81
C ASP A 391 13.21 0.60 16.61
N THR A 392 11.92 0.61 16.30
CA THR A 392 10.94 -0.28 16.93
C THR A 392 11.23 -1.74 16.59
N LEU A 393 11.51 -2.06 15.32
CA LEU A 393 11.86 -3.42 14.89
C LEU A 393 13.18 -3.89 15.51
N GLU A 394 14.20 -3.01 15.57
CA GLU A 394 15.47 -3.34 16.20
C GLU A 394 15.28 -3.66 17.68
N GLN A 395 14.51 -2.84 18.40
CA GLN A 395 14.23 -3.06 19.82
C GLN A 395 13.46 -4.36 20.04
N GLN A 396 12.44 -4.66 19.22
CA GLN A 396 11.71 -5.91 19.31
C GLN A 396 12.63 -7.12 19.14
N VAL A 397 13.48 -7.12 18.10
CA VAL A 397 14.43 -8.22 17.86
C VAL A 397 15.44 -8.34 18.99
N ALA A 398 15.92 -7.22 19.53
CA ALA A 398 16.82 -7.21 20.68
C ALA A 398 16.17 -7.84 21.92
N ASP A 399 14.94 -7.44 22.27
CA ASP A 399 14.21 -7.99 23.41
C ASP A 399 13.95 -9.50 23.27
N TYR A 400 13.59 -9.95 22.07
CA TYR A 400 13.40 -11.39 21.80
C TYR A 400 14.72 -12.16 21.84
N THR A 401 15.81 -11.55 21.36
CA THR A 401 17.15 -12.13 21.45
C THR A 401 17.52 -12.32 22.91
N ASP A 402 17.33 -11.31 23.77
CA ASP A 402 17.65 -11.36 25.20
C ASP A 402 16.79 -12.41 25.96
N LYS A 403 15.51 -12.53 25.63
CA LYS A 403 14.64 -13.58 26.22
C LYS A 403 15.07 -14.99 25.80
N LEU A 404 15.36 -15.18 24.51
CA LEU A 404 15.78 -16.48 23.99
C LEU A 404 17.16 -16.88 24.51
N ALA A 405 18.06 -15.90 24.60
CA ALA A 405 19.35 -15.97 25.25
C ALA A 405 19.27 -16.50 26.68
N GLN A 406 18.45 -15.90 27.52
CA GLN A 406 18.26 -16.35 28.90
C GLN A 406 17.71 -17.78 28.99
N ARG A 407 16.75 -18.14 28.14
CA ARG A 407 16.22 -19.51 28.06
C ARG A 407 17.29 -20.52 27.62
N CYS A 408 18.14 -20.14 26.66
CA CYS A 408 19.26 -20.95 26.20
C CYS A 408 20.27 -21.21 27.32
N VAL A 409 20.62 -20.17 28.11
CA VAL A 409 21.50 -20.32 29.29
C VAL A 409 20.88 -21.27 30.32
N GLN A 410 19.60 -21.12 30.64
CA GLN A 410 18.90 -22.03 31.55
C GLN A 410 18.88 -23.47 31.04
N PHE A 411 18.74 -23.67 29.72
CA PHE A 411 18.82 -24.98 29.11
C PHE A 411 20.23 -25.58 29.25
N LEU A 412 21.27 -24.81 28.93
CA LEU A 412 22.68 -25.25 29.00
C LEU A 412 23.16 -25.61 30.42
N LEU A 413 22.49 -25.11 31.47
CA LEU A 413 22.78 -25.47 32.86
C LEU A 413 22.18 -26.83 33.27
N GLN A 414 21.32 -27.43 32.44
CA GLN A 414 20.80 -28.77 32.70
C GLN A 414 21.87 -29.83 32.39
N ALA A 415 21.92 -30.90 33.19
CA ALA A 415 22.93 -31.94 33.06
C ALA A 415 22.92 -32.65 31.68
N ASP A 416 21.74 -32.76 31.05
CA ASP A 416 21.55 -33.48 29.79
C ASP A 416 21.52 -32.56 28.55
N ALA A 417 21.79 -31.25 28.72
CA ALA A 417 21.62 -30.24 27.66
C ALA A 417 22.46 -30.51 26.40
N LEU A 418 23.65 -31.09 26.59
CA LEU A 418 24.59 -31.41 25.52
C LEU A 418 24.66 -32.91 25.21
N ALA A 419 23.81 -33.73 25.83
CA ALA A 419 23.75 -35.16 25.58
C ALA A 419 23.56 -35.54 24.09
N PRO A 420 22.80 -34.79 23.27
CA PRO A 420 22.71 -35.07 21.83
C PRO A 420 24.04 -34.98 21.09
N TYR A 421 24.88 -33.98 21.43
CA TYR A 421 26.22 -33.85 20.85
C TYR A 421 27.13 -34.98 21.30
N ASP A 422 27.07 -35.32 22.58
CA ASP A 422 27.86 -36.42 23.12
C ASP A 422 27.50 -37.75 22.45
N ALA A 423 26.20 -38.01 22.26
CA ALA A 423 25.71 -39.19 21.54
C ALA A 423 26.11 -39.19 20.05
N ALA A 424 26.06 -38.05 19.37
CA ALA A 424 26.50 -37.92 17.99
C ALA A 424 28.00 -38.20 17.84
N ILE A 425 28.83 -37.62 18.72
CA ILE A 425 30.29 -37.82 18.70
C ILE A 425 30.65 -39.26 19.02
N GLU A 426 29.99 -39.90 19.99
CA GLU A 426 30.24 -41.32 20.29
C GLU A 426 29.78 -42.24 19.15
N LYS A 427 28.68 -41.91 18.46
CA LYS A 427 28.28 -42.61 17.24
C LYS A 427 29.32 -42.43 16.12
N HIS A 428 29.84 -41.22 15.93
CA HIS A 428 30.90 -40.98 14.96
C HIS A 428 32.15 -41.80 15.32
N LYS A 429 32.59 -41.80 16.59
CA LYS A 429 33.72 -42.61 17.06
C LYS A 429 33.52 -44.11 16.80
N ALA A 430 32.36 -44.66 17.14
CA ALA A 430 32.05 -46.07 16.88
C ALA A 430 32.06 -46.40 15.38
N THR A 431 31.73 -45.43 14.52
CA THR A 431 31.75 -45.60 13.07
C THR A 431 33.19 -45.62 12.53
N ILE A 432 34.13 -44.89 13.14
CA ILE A 432 35.54 -44.79 12.68
C ILE A 432 36.18 -46.18 12.51
N ASP A 433 35.99 -47.09 13.46
CA ASP A 433 36.59 -48.43 13.42
C ASP A 433 36.03 -49.30 12.29
N SER A 434 34.78 -49.04 11.89
CA SER A 434 34.07 -49.77 10.83
C SER A 434 34.33 -49.23 9.41
N VAL A 435 35.02 -48.09 9.28
CA VAL A 435 35.32 -47.49 7.97
C VAL A 435 36.34 -48.37 7.22
N GLN A 436 35.96 -48.78 5.99
CA GLN A 436 36.79 -49.63 5.13
C GLN A 436 37.32 -48.92 3.87
N LYS A 437 36.75 -47.77 3.49
CA LYS A 437 37.13 -47.03 2.29
C LYS A 437 37.50 -45.59 2.59
N VAL A 438 38.48 -45.05 1.87
CA VAL A 438 38.89 -43.63 2.01
C VAL A 438 37.75 -42.67 1.66
N ALA A 439 36.87 -43.03 0.72
CA ALA A 439 35.70 -42.22 0.38
C ALA A 439 34.68 -42.09 1.53
N ASP A 440 34.48 -43.17 2.30
CA ASP A 440 33.59 -43.17 3.45
C ASP A 440 34.21 -42.42 4.64
N ALA A 441 35.55 -42.47 4.76
CA ALA A 441 36.29 -41.66 5.74
C ALA A 441 36.12 -40.15 5.49
N LYS A 442 36.15 -39.70 4.22
CA LYS A 442 35.90 -38.29 3.87
C LYS A 442 34.49 -37.81 4.24
N LYS A 443 33.47 -38.65 4.02
CA LYS A 443 32.08 -38.33 4.42
C LYS A 443 31.95 -38.19 5.94
N LEU A 444 32.61 -39.07 6.69
CA LEU A 444 32.62 -39.00 8.15
C LEU A 444 33.42 -37.78 8.66
N GLU A 445 34.47 -37.38 7.95
CA GLU A 445 35.25 -36.17 8.26
C GLU A 445 34.40 -34.91 8.11
N GLU A 446 33.58 -34.83 7.06
CA GLU A 446 32.63 -33.73 6.84
C GLU A 446 31.61 -33.64 7.99
N GLN A 447 30.98 -34.76 8.38
CA GLN A 447 30.04 -34.81 9.52
C GLN A 447 30.66 -34.39 10.86
N ILE A 448 31.89 -34.83 11.14
CA ILE A 448 32.62 -34.41 12.35
C ILE A 448 32.98 -32.93 12.27
N SER A 449 33.29 -32.40 11.08
CA SER A 449 33.57 -30.99 10.87
C SER A 449 32.33 -30.12 11.08
N ASP A 450 31.17 -30.57 10.62
CA ASP A 450 29.89 -29.88 10.85
C ASP A 450 29.59 -29.79 12.35
N SER A 451 29.72 -30.90 13.07
CA SER A 451 29.55 -30.93 14.53
C SER A 451 30.52 -29.98 15.26
N ALA A 452 31.75 -29.85 14.76
CA ALA A 452 32.73 -28.91 15.30
C ALA A 452 32.32 -27.45 15.06
N SER A 453 31.82 -27.13 13.87
CA SER A 453 31.36 -25.78 13.51
C SER A 453 30.13 -25.36 14.32
N GLU A 454 29.19 -26.27 14.55
CA GLU A 454 28.03 -26.01 15.41
C GLU A 454 28.45 -25.70 16.87
N LEU A 455 29.43 -26.44 17.40
CA LEU A 455 29.98 -26.19 18.74
C LEU A 455 30.75 -24.86 18.81
N GLU A 456 31.51 -24.49 17.78
CA GLU A 456 32.17 -23.18 17.71
C GLU A 456 31.15 -22.03 17.73
N MET A 457 30.07 -22.17 16.95
CA MET A 457 28.97 -21.19 16.93
C MET A 457 28.29 -21.09 18.31
N LEU A 458 28.12 -22.21 18.99
CA LEU A 458 27.57 -22.27 20.34
C LEU A 458 28.47 -21.55 21.34
N ILE A 459 29.80 -21.72 21.26
CA ILE A 459 30.77 -20.96 22.07
C ILE A 459 30.67 -19.46 21.78
N GLU A 460 30.63 -19.05 20.51
CA GLU A 460 30.53 -17.63 20.14
C GLU A 460 29.24 -16.99 20.68
N ILE A 461 28.12 -17.71 20.57
CA ILE A 461 26.82 -17.28 21.10
C ILE A 461 26.91 -17.17 22.63
N VAL A 462 27.38 -18.20 23.34
CA VAL A 462 27.54 -18.19 24.81
C VAL A 462 28.49 -17.10 25.30
N SER A 463 29.56 -16.81 24.56
CA SER A 463 30.49 -15.74 24.90
C SER A 463 29.85 -14.34 24.79
N ASN A 464 28.96 -14.16 23.81
CA ASN A 464 28.24 -12.91 23.57
C ASN A 464 26.97 -12.77 24.42
N LEU A 465 26.49 -13.86 25.04
CA LEU A 465 25.37 -13.84 25.96
C LEU A 465 25.76 -13.07 27.25
N LYS A 466 24.91 -12.10 27.64
CA LYS A 466 24.99 -11.51 28.99
C LYS A 466 24.56 -12.56 30.00
N ILE A 467 25.54 -13.13 30.70
CA ILE A 467 25.33 -14.08 31.80
C ILE A 467 25.71 -13.33 33.06
N ASP A 468 24.73 -13.03 33.90
CA ASP A 468 24.94 -12.24 35.12
C ASP A 468 25.81 -12.98 36.15
N ASP A 469 25.80 -14.31 36.11
CA ASP A 469 26.57 -15.17 37.02
C ASP A 469 27.83 -15.72 36.35
N ALA A 470 28.99 -15.25 36.82
CA ALA A 470 30.30 -15.68 36.33
C ALA A 470 30.53 -17.20 36.53
N THR A 471 29.93 -17.82 37.55
CA THR A 471 30.07 -19.26 37.80
C THR A 471 29.30 -20.08 36.77
N GLN A 472 28.05 -19.69 36.45
CA GLN A 472 27.25 -20.32 35.39
C GLN A 472 27.95 -20.25 34.02
N ARG A 473 28.52 -19.08 33.69
CA ARG A 473 29.31 -18.90 32.46
C ARG A 473 30.47 -19.88 32.41
N THR A 474 31.18 -20.06 33.53
CA THR A 474 32.35 -20.96 33.60
C THR A 474 31.93 -22.41 33.40
N THR A 475 30.86 -22.85 34.09
CA THR A 475 30.33 -24.22 33.94
C THR A 475 29.90 -24.53 32.51
N ILE A 476 29.22 -23.61 31.84
CA ILE A 476 28.79 -23.81 30.46
C ILE A 476 30.00 -23.94 29.52
N ILE A 477 30.99 -23.04 29.65
CA ILE A 477 32.21 -23.07 28.83
C ILE A 477 32.99 -24.37 29.06
N ASP A 478 33.11 -24.83 30.31
CA ASP A 478 33.80 -26.08 30.65
C ASP A 478 33.08 -27.30 30.05
N ASN A 479 31.75 -27.36 30.14
CA ASN A 479 30.94 -28.43 29.55
C ASN A 479 31.11 -28.49 28.02
N ILE A 480 31.09 -27.34 27.34
CA ILE A 480 31.29 -27.28 25.89
C ILE A 480 32.72 -27.67 25.53
N SER A 481 33.72 -27.19 26.28
CA SER A 481 35.14 -27.50 26.07
C SER A 481 35.43 -29.00 26.21
N ALA A 482 34.77 -29.67 27.16
CA ALA A 482 34.86 -31.12 27.35
C ALA A 482 34.36 -31.89 26.12
N ILE A 483 33.26 -31.46 25.52
CA ILE A 483 32.71 -32.06 24.29
C ILE A 483 33.61 -31.74 23.08
N PHE A 484 34.11 -30.52 22.99
CA PHE A 484 35.05 -30.11 21.94
C PHE A 484 36.34 -30.94 21.96
N ALA A 485 36.83 -31.31 23.16
CA ALA A 485 37.95 -32.24 23.30
C ALA A 485 37.62 -33.63 22.73
N LYS A 486 36.39 -34.13 22.92
CA LYS A 486 35.95 -35.41 22.33
C LYS A 486 35.86 -35.34 20.80
N VAL A 487 35.41 -34.21 20.24
CA VAL A 487 35.42 -33.97 18.77
C VAL A 487 36.85 -34.02 18.23
N ASN A 488 37.80 -33.37 18.90
CA ASN A 488 39.21 -33.38 18.50
C ASN A 488 39.85 -34.77 18.58
N GLN A 489 39.47 -35.57 19.58
CA GLN A 489 39.86 -36.97 19.67
C GLN A 489 39.28 -37.78 18.50
N ALA A 490 37.99 -37.60 18.16
CA ALA A 490 37.36 -38.27 17.03
C ALA A 490 38.03 -37.88 15.69
N ARG A 491 38.32 -36.58 15.47
CA ARG A 491 39.10 -36.10 14.31
C ARG A 491 40.47 -36.77 14.22
N SER A 492 41.19 -36.84 15.34
CA SER A 492 42.52 -37.46 15.38
C SER A 492 42.47 -38.97 15.08
N ALA A 493 41.49 -39.68 15.65
CA ALA A 493 41.27 -41.10 15.40
C ALA A 493 40.90 -41.36 13.93
N LEU A 494 40.00 -40.57 13.35
CA LEU A 494 39.64 -40.66 11.94
C LEU A 494 40.85 -40.39 11.05
N LYS A 495 41.65 -39.36 11.34
CA LYS A 495 42.88 -39.05 10.59
C LYS A 495 43.88 -40.21 10.60
N ALA A 496 44.05 -40.87 11.74
CA ALA A 496 44.91 -42.05 11.84
C ALA A 496 44.36 -43.20 10.99
N ARG A 497 43.05 -43.48 11.08
CA ARG A 497 42.39 -44.53 10.30
C ARG A 497 42.44 -44.28 8.80
N THR A 498 42.20 -43.04 8.36
CA THR A 498 42.32 -42.63 6.95
C THR A 498 43.74 -42.86 6.42
N LYS A 499 44.78 -42.58 7.22
CA LYS A 499 46.18 -42.83 6.83
C LYS A 499 46.49 -44.32 6.68
N GLU A 500 45.94 -45.17 7.54
CA GLU A 500 46.04 -46.63 7.40
C GLU A 500 45.35 -47.13 6.13
N LEU A 501 44.10 -46.70 5.89
CA LEU A 501 43.33 -47.07 4.70
C LEU A 501 44.01 -46.62 3.42
N MET A 502 44.54 -45.39 3.38
CA MET A 502 45.32 -44.89 2.24
C MET A 502 46.58 -45.72 1.97
N SER A 503 47.25 -46.22 3.01
CA SER A 503 48.42 -47.08 2.85
C SER A 503 48.03 -48.42 2.21
N VAL A 504 46.95 -49.04 2.70
CA VAL A 504 46.47 -50.34 2.20
C VAL A 504 45.87 -50.22 0.79
N GLU A 505 45.00 -49.23 0.56
CA GLU A 505 44.43 -48.95 -0.76
C GLU A 505 45.51 -48.51 -1.75
N GLY A 506 46.47 -47.68 -1.34
CA GLY A 506 47.58 -47.26 -2.20
C GLY A 506 48.50 -48.42 -2.59
N VAL A 507 48.76 -49.37 -1.68
CA VAL A 507 49.51 -50.60 -2.00
C VAL A 507 48.69 -51.52 -2.92
N ALA A 508 47.39 -51.63 -2.72
CA ALA A 508 46.51 -52.41 -3.59
C ALA A 508 46.40 -51.80 -5.00
N GLU A 509 46.28 -50.47 -5.10
CA GLU A 509 46.26 -49.71 -6.35
C GLU A 509 47.61 -49.83 -7.08
N PHE A 510 48.73 -49.65 -6.38
CA PHE A 510 50.07 -49.84 -6.95
C PHE A 510 50.28 -51.28 -7.47
N ASN A 511 49.87 -52.29 -6.70
CA ASN A 511 49.94 -53.69 -7.14
C ASN A 511 49.03 -53.97 -8.35
N SER A 512 47.85 -53.35 -8.41
CA SER A 512 46.95 -53.45 -9.56
C SER A 512 47.55 -52.78 -10.80
N GLN A 513 48.12 -51.57 -10.65
CA GLN A 513 48.82 -50.88 -11.73
C GLN A 513 50.06 -51.64 -12.21
N MET A 514 50.84 -52.24 -11.32
CA MET A 514 51.97 -53.09 -11.68
C MET A 514 51.53 -54.38 -12.38
N LYS A 515 50.39 -54.98 -12.00
CA LYS A 515 49.79 -56.10 -12.74
C LYS A 515 49.34 -55.70 -14.14
N LEU A 516 48.70 -54.54 -14.29
CA LEU A 516 48.30 -54.00 -15.59
C LEU A 516 49.52 -53.64 -16.44
N LEU A 517 50.58 -53.07 -15.85
CA LEU A 517 51.84 -52.80 -16.52
C LEU A 517 52.49 -54.11 -16.99
N ASN A 518 52.56 -55.13 -16.13
CA ASN A 518 53.09 -56.44 -16.50
C ASN A 518 52.25 -57.10 -17.59
N GLN A 519 50.90 -57.04 -17.52
CA GLN A 519 50.03 -57.53 -18.59
C GLN A 519 50.22 -56.73 -19.89
N ALA A 520 50.40 -55.41 -19.82
CA ALA A 520 50.68 -54.59 -20.97
C ALA A 520 52.04 -54.92 -21.59
N VAL A 521 53.08 -55.16 -20.77
CA VAL A 521 54.42 -55.60 -21.22
C VAL A 521 54.35 -56.99 -21.86
N VAL A 522 53.61 -57.93 -21.27
CA VAL A 522 53.40 -59.28 -21.83
C VAL A 522 52.64 -59.19 -23.15
N ASN A 523 51.55 -58.42 -23.22
CA ASN A 523 50.83 -58.19 -24.48
C ASN A 523 51.71 -57.49 -25.54
N TYR A 524 52.55 -56.53 -25.15
CA TYR A 524 53.49 -55.87 -26.07
C TYR A 524 54.58 -56.83 -26.57
N LEU A 525 55.03 -57.77 -25.72
CA LEU A 525 55.97 -58.83 -26.11
C LEU A 525 55.32 -59.86 -27.05
N ASP A 526 54.05 -60.21 -26.83
CA ASP A 526 53.28 -61.10 -27.73
C ASP A 526 52.92 -60.44 -29.07
N ILE A 527 52.87 -59.10 -29.14
CA ILE A 527 52.67 -58.33 -30.38
C ILE A 527 54.00 -58.08 -31.13
N CYS A 528 55.15 -58.35 -30.51
CA CYS A 528 56.47 -58.22 -31.14
C CYS A 528 56.82 -59.43 -32.05
N ASP A 529 56.15 -59.53 -33.20
CA ASP A 529 56.46 -60.50 -34.26
C ASP A 529 57.55 -59.99 -35.25
N ALA A 530 58.65 -59.42 -34.74
CA ALA A 530 59.81 -59.10 -35.58
C ALA A 530 61.13 -59.18 -34.80
N PRO A 531 62.05 -60.11 -35.14
CA PRO A 531 63.42 -60.07 -34.66
C PRO A 531 64.22 -59.10 -35.55
N GLN A 532 64.28 -57.83 -35.17
CA GLN A 532 65.31 -56.88 -35.62
C GLN A 532 65.77 -56.00 -34.46
#